data_AF-A0A7S1MTR9-F1
#
_entry.id   AF-A0A7S1MTR9-F1
#
_cell.length_a   1.000
_cell.length_b   1.000
_cell.length_c   1.000
_cell.angle_alpha   90.00
_cell.angle_beta   90.00
_cell.angle_gamma   90.00
#
_symmetry.space_group_name_H-M   'P 1'
#
loop_
_entity.id
_entity.type
_entity.pdbx_description
1 polymer ?
#
loop_
_entity_poly.entity_id
_entity_poly.type
_entity_poly.pdbx_seq_one_letter_code
_entity_poly.pdbx_strand_id
1 'polypeptide(L)'
;GSSTALVPFSNANPWSDAFSMQQRSLVIGGTAVKVRQSWEKRSEEDLEPTGMRWTGAAVWDAAIVLSEFLADNKQLVQRKRVLEVGAGLALVSVAAGLCGAESVTATDYTTAVLELA
;
A
#
# COMPACT_ATOMS: atom_id res chain seq x y z
N GLY A 1 14.38 7.52 -19.38
CA GLY A 1 15.43 7.35 -18.36
C GLY A 1 14.90 6.46 -17.27
N SER A 2 15.76 5.74 -16.55
CA SER A 2 15.35 4.98 -15.35
C SER A 2 14.99 5.96 -14.24
N SER A 3 13.90 5.72 -13.52
CA SER A 3 13.44 6.49 -12.37
C SER A 3 13.35 5.55 -11.16
N THR A 4 13.82 5.99 -9.99
CA THR A 4 13.93 5.14 -8.80
C THR A 4 13.48 5.89 -7.55
N ALA A 5 12.82 5.18 -6.63
CA ALA A 5 12.56 5.63 -5.27
C ALA A 5 13.23 4.65 -4.29
N LEU A 6 13.81 5.18 -3.20
CA LEU A 6 14.46 4.38 -2.16
C LEU A 6 13.80 4.69 -0.81
N VAL A 7 13.45 3.65 -0.06
CA VAL A 7 12.90 3.76 1.29
C VAL A 7 13.80 3.00 2.25
N PRO A 8 14.74 3.68 2.93
CA PRO A 8 15.52 3.05 3.98
C PRO A 8 14.59 2.73 5.16
N PHE A 9 14.61 1.48 5.63
CA PHE A 9 13.84 1.09 6.80
C PHE A 9 14.36 1.84 8.04
N SER A 10 13.47 2.53 8.75
CA SER A 10 13.77 3.25 9.99
C SER A 10 12.50 3.51 10.79
N ASN A 11 12.50 3.21 12.10
CA ASN A 11 11.40 3.56 13.00
C ASN A 11 11.30 5.08 13.30
N ALA A 12 12.27 5.87 12.84
CA ALA A 12 12.31 7.33 13.06
C ALA A 12 11.79 8.13 11.85
N ASN A 13 11.20 7.48 10.85
CA ASN A 13 10.71 8.16 9.66
C ASN A 13 9.34 8.82 9.92
N PRO A 14 9.00 9.93 9.24
CA PRO A 14 7.75 10.67 9.46
C PRO A 14 6.48 9.93 9.03
N TRP A 15 6.63 8.82 8.30
CA TRP A 15 5.53 7.96 7.89
C TRP A 15 5.28 6.84 8.89
N SER A 16 6.19 6.58 9.83
CA SER A 16 6.08 5.46 10.77
C SER A 16 4.82 5.58 11.61
N ASP A 17 3.99 4.56 11.51
CA ASP A 17 2.96 4.24 12.49
C ASP A 17 3.47 2.98 13.19
N ALA A 18 3.47 2.95 14.52
CA ALA A 18 3.75 1.75 15.31
C ALA A 18 2.63 0.69 15.17
N PHE A 19 1.95 0.68 14.01
CA PHE A 19 0.80 -0.12 13.64
C PHE A 19 -0.35 -0.03 14.65
N SER A 20 -0.55 1.18 15.18
CA SER A 20 -1.50 1.48 16.24
C SER A 20 -2.73 2.25 15.74
N MET A 21 -2.62 2.88 14.57
CA MET A 21 -3.73 3.66 14.02
C MET A 21 -4.72 2.74 13.30
N GLN A 22 -6.02 2.91 13.57
CA GLN A 22 -7.08 2.21 12.83
C GLN A 22 -7.32 2.77 11.43
N GLN A 23 -6.81 3.98 11.13
CA GLN A 23 -6.94 4.60 9.83
C GLN A 23 -5.76 5.55 9.59
N ARG A 24 -5.28 5.58 8.34
CA ARG A 24 -4.33 6.57 7.85
C ARG A 24 -4.99 7.53 6.87
N SER A 25 -4.70 8.82 7.03
CA SER A 25 -5.06 9.85 6.06
C SER A 25 -3.79 10.33 5.37
N LEU A 26 -3.74 10.18 4.06
CA LEU A 26 -2.59 10.48 3.20
C LEU A 26 -3.03 11.42 2.08
N VAL A 27 -2.11 12.15 1.48
CA VAL A 27 -2.39 13.03 0.35
C VAL A 27 -1.51 12.64 -0.81
N ILE A 28 -2.04 11.85 -1.75
CA ILE A 28 -1.30 11.34 -2.92
C ILE A 28 -1.56 12.25 -4.11
N GLY A 29 -0.53 12.92 -4.61
CA GLY A 29 -0.65 13.78 -5.79
C GLY A 29 -1.73 14.86 -5.67
N GLY A 30 -1.93 15.39 -4.46
CA GLY A 30 -2.96 16.37 -4.12
C GLY A 30 -4.35 15.79 -3.81
N THR A 31 -4.54 14.47 -3.87
CA THR A 31 -5.80 13.81 -3.55
C THR A 31 -5.75 13.19 -2.15
N ALA A 32 -6.72 13.54 -1.30
CA ALA A 32 -6.83 12.94 0.02
C ALA A 32 -7.32 11.49 -0.08
N VAL A 33 -6.52 10.56 0.46
CA VAL A 33 -6.82 9.12 0.51
C VAL A 33 -6.89 8.69 1.96
N LYS A 34 -7.92 7.93 2.32
CA LYS A 34 -8.08 7.34 3.64
C LYS A 34 -8.01 5.83 3.52
N VAL A 35 -7.11 5.21 4.29
CA VAL A 35 -6.93 3.76 4.33
C VAL A 35 -7.25 3.26 5.72
N ARG A 36 -8.15 2.29 5.83
CA ARG A 36 -8.49 1.63 7.09
C ARG A 36 -7.49 0.52 7.36
N GLN A 37 -6.96 0.46 8.57
CA GLN A 37 -6.02 -0.58 9.02
C GLN A 37 -6.73 -1.50 10.02
N SER A 38 -6.24 -2.71 10.17
CA SER A 38 -6.77 -3.70 11.13
C SER A 38 -5.65 -4.57 11.69
N TRP A 39 -4.53 -3.95 12.05
CA TRP A 39 -3.33 -4.61 12.57
C TRP A 39 -3.58 -5.42 13.85
N GLU A 40 -4.52 -4.97 14.68
CA GLU A 40 -4.93 -5.62 15.91
C GLU A 40 -5.76 -6.89 15.68
N LYS A 41 -6.39 -7.03 14.51
CA LYS A 41 -7.28 -8.17 14.20
C LYS A 41 -6.53 -9.40 13.70
N ARG A 42 -5.20 -9.35 13.68
CA ARG A 42 -4.33 -10.43 13.21
C ARG A 42 -4.42 -11.65 14.11
N SER A 43 -5.13 -12.67 13.62
CA SER A 43 -5.28 -13.98 14.25
C SER A 43 -3.92 -14.62 14.53
N GLU A 44 -3.80 -15.24 15.71
CA GLU A 44 -2.66 -16.09 16.07
C GLU A 44 -2.76 -17.49 15.46
N GLU A 45 -3.97 -17.88 15.03
CA GLU A 45 -4.29 -19.21 14.52
C GLU A 45 -4.20 -19.26 12.98
N ASP A 46 -4.32 -18.11 12.29
CA ASP A 46 -4.13 -17.95 10.84
C ASP A 46 -2.80 -17.26 10.53
N LEU A 47 -1.71 -18.02 10.69
CA LEU A 47 -0.37 -17.58 10.33
C LEU A 47 -0.12 -17.75 8.82
N GLU A 48 0.65 -16.83 8.25
CA GLU A 48 1.24 -17.01 6.91
C GLU A 48 2.18 -18.23 6.91
N PRO A 49 2.52 -18.82 5.74
CA PRO A 49 3.49 -19.93 5.64
C PRO A 49 4.87 -19.63 6.24
N THR A 50 5.19 -18.35 6.42
CA THR A 50 6.40 -17.85 7.09
C THR A 50 6.37 -18.03 8.61
N GLY A 51 5.23 -18.41 9.18
CA GLY A 51 4.96 -18.43 10.63
C GLY A 51 4.67 -17.05 11.22
N MET A 52 4.57 -16.01 10.39
CA MET A 52 4.23 -14.65 10.81
C MET A 52 2.73 -14.40 10.73
N ARG A 53 2.22 -13.47 11.55
CA ARG A 53 0.88 -12.92 11.37
C ARG A 53 0.80 -12.13 10.07
N TRP A 54 -0.37 -12.09 9.43
CA TRP A 54 -0.55 -11.41 8.16
C TRP A 54 -0.11 -9.94 8.20
N THR A 55 0.85 -9.60 7.35
CA THR A 55 1.49 -8.26 7.38
C THR A 55 0.76 -7.22 6.53
N GLY A 56 -0.18 -7.65 5.69
CA GLY A 56 -1.02 -6.80 4.83
C GLY A 56 -2.07 -5.97 5.56
N ALA A 57 -2.13 -6.03 6.90
CA ALA A 57 -3.10 -5.35 7.75
C ALA A 57 -2.94 -3.84 7.92
N ALA A 58 -1.79 -3.33 7.47
CA ALA A 58 -1.35 -1.97 7.72
C ALA A 58 -0.67 -1.40 6.47
N VAL A 59 -0.63 -0.07 6.42
CA VAL A 59 0.10 0.66 5.40
C VAL A 59 1.57 0.70 5.77
N TRP A 60 2.40 0.11 4.93
CA TRP A 60 3.85 0.18 5.04
C TRP A 60 4.39 1.46 4.40
N ASP A 61 5.48 2.00 4.95
CA ASP A 61 6.09 3.26 4.47
C ASP A 61 6.46 3.21 2.98
N ALA A 62 6.89 2.03 2.50
CA ALA A 62 7.19 1.81 1.09
C ALA A 62 5.97 2.03 0.18
N ALA A 63 4.75 1.69 0.63
CA ALA A 63 3.53 1.92 -0.13
C ALA A 63 3.22 3.43 -0.23
N ILE A 64 3.50 4.20 0.82
CA ILE A 64 3.32 5.65 0.81
C ILE A 64 4.30 6.30 -0.16
N VAL A 65 5.58 5.99 -0.04
CA VAL A 65 6.61 6.56 -0.91
C VAL A 65 6.39 6.17 -2.36
N LEU A 66 6.02 4.91 -2.64
CA LEU A 66 5.73 4.48 -4.01
C LEU A 66 4.49 5.19 -4.57
N SER A 67 3.48 5.46 -3.74
CA SER A 67 2.29 6.21 -4.16
C SER A 67 2.60 7.66 -4.53
N GLU A 68 3.41 8.36 -3.71
CA GLU A 68 3.88 9.71 -4.05
C GLU A 68 4.76 9.69 -5.31
N PHE A 69 5.66 8.70 -5.41
CA PHE A 69 6.51 8.56 -6.58
C PHE A 69 5.71 8.35 -7.87
N LEU A 70 4.64 7.56 -7.84
CA LEU A 70 3.72 7.41 -8.97
C LEU A 70 2.99 8.72 -9.28
N ALA A 71 2.56 9.47 -8.25
CA ALA A 71 1.93 10.77 -8.43
C ALA A 71 2.84 11.80 -9.11
N ASP A 72 4.14 11.76 -8.81
CA ASP A 72 5.17 12.58 -9.46
C ASP A 72 5.57 12.06 -10.85
N ASN A 73 5.29 10.79 -11.14
CA ASN A 73 5.70 10.10 -12.37
C ASN A 73 4.54 9.38 -13.06
N LYS A 74 3.40 10.06 -13.22
CA LYS A 74 2.15 9.48 -13.73
C LYS A 74 2.31 8.72 -15.04
N GLN A 75 3.24 9.14 -15.92
CA GLN A 75 3.57 8.48 -17.18
C GLN A 75 3.98 7.00 -17.04
N LEU A 76 4.40 6.58 -15.85
CA LEU A 76 4.76 5.19 -15.57
C LEU A 76 3.54 4.26 -15.64
N VAL A 77 2.35 4.76 -15.26
CA VAL A 77 1.11 3.96 -15.15
C VAL A 77 -0.05 4.48 -16.00
N GLN A 78 -0.02 5.74 -16.44
CA GLN A 78 -1.11 6.37 -17.18
C GLN A 78 -1.47 5.58 -18.45
N ARG A 79 -2.77 5.28 -18.62
CA ARG A 79 -3.35 4.49 -19.72
C ARG A 79 -2.75 3.10 -19.86
N LYS A 80 -2.28 2.51 -18.76
CA LYS A 80 -1.80 1.13 -18.73
C LYS A 80 -2.68 0.28 -17.83
N ARG A 81 -2.66 -1.02 -18.10
CA ARG A 81 -3.19 -2.04 -17.20
C ARG A 81 -2.11 -2.40 -16.19
N VAL A 82 -2.40 -2.22 -14.90
CA VAL A 82 -1.44 -2.36 -13.80
C VAL A 82 -1.82 -3.56 -12.94
N LEU A 83 -0.84 -4.36 -12.54
CA LEU A 83 -0.96 -5.43 -11.56
C LEU A 83 -0.09 -5.06 -10.35
N GLU A 84 -0.69 -4.99 -9.16
CA GLU A 84 0.03 -4.90 -7.90
C GLU A 84 0.04 -6.27 -7.23
N VAL A 85 1.22 -6.73 -6.79
CA VAL A 85 1.41 -8.00 -6.09
C VAL A 85 1.83 -7.72 -4.65
N GLY A 86 1.10 -8.26 -3.68
CA GLY A 86 1.29 -7.94 -2.26
C GLY A 86 0.73 -6.57 -1.91
N ALA A 87 -0.49 -6.29 -2.37
CA ALA A 87 -1.12 -4.98 -2.29
C ALA A 87 -1.49 -4.56 -0.87
N GLY A 88 -1.63 -5.51 0.08
CA GLY A 88 -2.13 -5.26 1.42
C GLY A 88 -3.46 -4.51 1.36
N LEU A 89 -3.45 -3.27 1.86
CA LEU A 89 -4.61 -2.36 1.87
C LEU A 89 -4.76 -1.53 0.58
N ALA A 90 -4.12 -1.95 -0.52
CA ALA A 90 -4.26 -1.42 -1.87
C ALA A 90 -3.94 0.07 -2.07
N LEU A 91 -3.13 0.68 -1.19
CA LEU A 91 -2.78 2.11 -1.29
C LEU A 91 -2.13 2.46 -2.65
N VAL A 92 -1.19 1.63 -3.12
CA VAL A 92 -0.48 1.89 -4.38
C VAL A 92 -1.41 1.64 -5.58
N SER A 93 -2.27 0.63 -5.52
CA SER A 93 -3.33 0.42 -6.52
C SER A 93 -4.24 1.64 -6.64
N VAL A 94 -4.68 2.23 -5.53
CA VAL A 94 -5.45 3.48 -5.52
C VAL A 94 -4.63 4.60 -6.15
N ALA A 95 -3.36 4.77 -5.77
CA ALA A 95 -2.47 5.77 -6.36
C ALA A 95 -2.32 5.59 -7.89
N ALA A 96 -2.16 4.37 -8.37
CA ALA A 96 -2.06 4.06 -9.80
C ALA A 96 -3.34 4.45 -10.56
N GLY A 97 -4.51 4.16 -9.98
CA GLY A 97 -5.81 4.58 -10.51
C GLY A 97 -5.93 6.12 -10.58
N LEU A 98 -5.57 6.82 -9.51
CA LEU A 98 -5.53 8.29 -9.46
C LEU A 98 -4.55 8.90 -10.47
N CYS A 99 -3.47 8.18 -10.79
CA CYS A 99 -2.49 8.56 -11.82
C CYS A 99 -2.95 8.26 -13.25
N GLY A 100 -4.17 7.75 -13.43
CA GLY A 100 -4.80 7.52 -14.72
C GLY A 100 -4.46 6.18 -15.35
N ALA A 101 -4.12 5.15 -14.57
CA ALA A 101 -4.11 3.78 -15.06
C ALA A 101 -5.44 3.43 -15.74
N GLU A 102 -5.40 2.66 -16.83
CA GLU A 102 -6.60 2.21 -17.54
C GLU A 102 -7.40 1.22 -16.70
N SER A 103 -6.68 0.28 -16.06
CA SER A 103 -7.22 -0.63 -15.07
C SER A 103 -6.14 -1.02 -14.07
N VAL A 104 -6.56 -1.36 -12.87
CA VAL A 104 -5.67 -1.83 -11.79
C VAL A 104 -6.23 -3.12 -11.23
N THR A 105 -5.41 -4.16 -11.19
CA THR A 105 -5.68 -5.41 -10.48
C THR A 105 -4.77 -5.46 -9.25
N ALA A 106 -5.36 -5.38 -8.06
CA ALA A 106 -4.66 -5.58 -6.80
C ALA A 106 -4.70 -7.06 -6.41
N THR A 107 -3.58 -7.64 -6.01
CA THR A 107 -3.53 -9.01 -5.48
C THR A 107 -2.77 -9.08 -4.17
N ASP A 108 -3.22 -9.98 -3.31
CA ASP A 108 -2.56 -10.32 -2.05
C ASP A 108 -2.70 -11.82 -1.79
N TYR A 109 -1.97 -12.35 -0.82
CA TYR A 109 -1.87 -13.77 -0.56
C TYR A 109 -3.13 -14.34 0.10
N THR A 110 -3.70 -13.62 1.07
CA THR A 110 -4.82 -14.13 1.89
C THR A 110 -6.11 -13.37 1.61
N THR A 111 -7.22 -14.09 1.52
CA THR A 111 -8.56 -13.51 1.38
C THR A 111 -8.88 -12.56 2.53
N ALA A 112 -8.39 -12.84 3.74
CA ALA A 112 -8.59 -11.97 4.90
C ALA A 112 -8.01 -10.56 4.70
N VAL A 113 -6.91 -10.42 3.97
CA VAL A 113 -6.33 -9.11 3.62
C VAL A 113 -7.10 -8.48 2.46
N LEU A 114 -7.53 -9.27 1.47
CA LEU A 114 -8.33 -8.77 0.35
C LEU A 114 -9.67 -8.16 0.81
N GLU A 115 -10.28 -8.68 1.88
CA GLU A 115 -11.52 -8.15 2.45
C GLU A 115 -11.34 -6.81 3.20
N LEU A 116 -10.09 -6.37 3.43
CA LEU A 116 -9.80 -5.09 4.08
C LEU A 116 -9.69 -3.91 3.09
N ALA A 117 -9.49 -4.21 1.81
CA ALA A 117 -9.19 -3.24 0.75
C ALA A 117 -10.43 -2.61 0.12
#